data_AF-A0A960I6V6-F1
#
_entry.id   AF-A0A960I6V6-F1
#
_cell.length_a   1.000
_cell.length_b   1.000
_cell.length_c   1.000
_cell.angle_alpha   90.00
_cell.angle_beta   90.00
_cell.angle_gamma   90.00
#
_symmetry.space_group_name_H-M   'P 1'
#
loop_
_entity.id
_entity.type
_entity.pdbx_description
1 polymer ?
#
loop_
_entity_poly.entity_id
_entity_poly.type
_entity_poly.pdbx_seq_one_letter_code
_entity_poly.pdbx_strand_id
1 'polypeptide(L)'
;MLQAVRLPRQRRSVPLSIKRTTGGVAITAGIHYTKPEQAPTALAVGKSETLSPADLEAIKDQVRAGMHERPHGAPPIHRPDEHWLQAVIRRDPRLVGVEQPALRELPAWRPTGETSEWGRGYIDLIGIDGHGDIRVVGTKIADNKDALLVLQGLDYYVWALAYRDVLLGRLGASTKADIEIHYVIGSDQNGSVTLSPYTASQALGLNEEIPWHFQHVYDWCGDPSGDQQARSELLPLRSLPTYPWPAAYC
;
A
#
# COMPACT_ATOMS: atom_id res chain seq x y z
N MET A 1 -22.97 -28.51 -19.52
CA MET A 1 -21.96 -27.69 -20.24
C MET A 1 -22.01 -26.30 -19.65
N LEU A 2 -21.31 -26.06 -18.54
CA LEU A 2 -21.36 -24.80 -17.79
C LEU A 2 -20.34 -23.83 -18.40
N GLN A 3 -20.84 -22.79 -19.06
CA GLN A 3 -20.03 -21.67 -19.51
C GLN A 3 -19.47 -20.94 -18.29
N ALA A 4 -18.15 -20.94 -18.15
CA ALA A 4 -17.45 -20.07 -17.21
C ALA A 4 -17.60 -18.62 -17.70
N VAL A 5 -18.55 -17.90 -17.14
CA VAL A 5 -18.61 -16.44 -17.27
C VAL A 5 -17.38 -15.87 -16.57
N ARG A 6 -16.36 -15.51 -17.37
CA ARG A 6 -15.24 -14.69 -16.89
C ARG A 6 -15.79 -13.31 -16.54
N LEU A 7 -16.11 -13.09 -15.27
CA LEU A 7 -16.33 -11.74 -14.76
C LEU A 7 -15.01 -10.94 -14.90
N PRO A 8 -15.04 -9.70 -15.42
CA PRO A 8 -13.86 -8.87 -15.52
C PRO A 8 -13.26 -8.65 -14.13
N ARG A 9 -11.93 -8.83 -13.99
CA ARG A 9 -11.18 -8.59 -12.75
C ARG A 9 -11.12 -7.09 -12.42
N GLN A 10 -12.23 -6.49 -12.00
CA GLN A 10 -12.21 -5.18 -11.35
C GLN A 10 -11.97 -5.34 -9.85
N ARG A 11 -10.70 -5.45 -9.45
CA ARG A 11 -10.32 -5.42 -8.02
C ARG A 11 -10.25 -3.97 -7.56
N ARG A 12 -11.40 -3.40 -7.21
CA ARG A 12 -11.57 -2.11 -6.51
C ARG A 12 -11.46 -2.33 -4.99
N SER A 13 -10.77 -1.44 -4.30
CA SER A 13 -10.41 -1.60 -2.89
C SER A 13 -11.45 -0.92 -2.00
N VAL A 14 -12.37 -1.73 -1.48
CA VAL A 14 -12.98 -1.47 -0.16
C VAL A 14 -12.63 -2.66 0.71
N PRO A 15 -11.73 -2.49 1.68
CA PRO A 15 -11.27 -3.61 2.49
C PRO A 15 -12.32 -3.98 3.54
N LEU A 16 -12.33 -5.27 3.87
CA LEU A 16 -13.11 -5.84 4.95
C LEU A 16 -12.31 -5.71 6.26
N SER A 17 -12.89 -5.08 7.29
CA SER A 17 -12.30 -5.09 8.63
C SER A 17 -12.83 -6.28 9.42
N ILE A 18 -11.93 -7.13 9.91
CA ILE A 18 -12.25 -8.20 10.84
C ILE A 18 -11.46 -7.97 12.13
N LYS A 19 -12.17 -7.76 13.24
CA LYS A 19 -11.57 -7.51 14.55
C LYS A 19 -11.98 -8.60 15.52
N ARG A 20 -11.02 -9.14 16.27
CA ARG A 20 -11.32 -10.05 17.38
C ARG A 20 -12.01 -9.27 18.50
N THR A 21 -13.02 -9.88 19.11
CA THR A 21 -13.69 -9.37 20.32
C THR A 21 -13.59 -10.42 21.44
N THR A 22 -14.00 -10.05 22.65
CA THR A 22 -14.09 -11.01 23.77
C THR A 22 -15.07 -12.15 23.47
N GLY A 23 -16.15 -11.86 22.74
CA GLY A 23 -17.23 -12.80 22.39
C GLY A 23 -17.08 -13.53 21.05
N GLY A 24 -16.14 -13.13 20.19
CA GLY A 24 -15.97 -13.71 18.85
C GLY A 24 -15.22 -12.78 17.90
N VAL A 25 -15.85 -12.44 16.78
CA VAL A 25 -15.32 -11.48 15.80
C VAL A 25 -16.37 -10.43 15.42
N ALA A 26 -15.91 -9.23 15.14
CA ALA A 26 -16.71 -8.16 14.53
C ALA A 26 -16.23 -7.95 13.09
N ILE A 27 -17.17 -8.02 12.15
CA ILE A 27 -16.91 -7.91 10.71
C ILE A 27 -17.58 -6.63 10.20
N THR A 28 -16.81 -5.75 9.59
CA THR A 28 -17.31 -4.49 9.02
C THR A 28 -16.89 -4.39 7.56
N ALA A 29 -17.84 -4.16 6.66
CA ALA A 29 -17.56 -3.85 5.27
C ALA A 29 -17.04 -2.41 5.15
N GLY A 30 -15.75 -2.25 4.86
CA GLY A 30 -15.09 -0.94 4.72
C GLY A 30 -14.24 -0.52 5.92
N ILE A 31 -13.22 0.30 5.66
CA ILE A 31 -12.30 0.85 6.67
C ILE A 31 -12.20 2.38 6.66
N HIS A 32 -12.87 3.05 5.70
CA HIS A 32 -12.65 4.47 5.44
C HIS A 32 -13.51 5.40 6.31
N TYR A 33 -14.24 4.85 7.27
CA TYR A 33 -15.13 5.60 8.14
C TYR A 33 -14.38 6.04 9.40
N THR A 34 -14.05 7.33 9.48
CA THR A 34 -13.44 7.95 10.66
C THR A 34 -14.44 8.11 11.81
N LYS A 35 -15.73 8.15 11.46
CA LYS A 35 -16.85 8.34 12.38
C LYS A 35 -17.65 7.03 12.50
N PRO A 36 -17.79 6.44 13.69
CA PRO A 36 -18.51 5.18 13.88
C PRO A 36 -19.95 5.21 13.32
N GLU A 37 -20.62 6.36 13.41
CA GLU A 37 -22.00 6.55 12.92
C GLU A 37 -22.13 6.55 11.39
N GLN A 38 -21.02 6.71 10.66
CA GLN A 38 -21.00 6.64 9.20
C GLN A 38 -20.60 5.23 8.71
N ALA A 39 -20.02 4.41 9.59
CA ALA A 39 -19.59 3.07 9.25
C ALA A 39 -20.78 2.11 9.16
N PRO A 40 -20.77 1.14 8.22
CA PRO A 40 -21.71 0.04 8.23
C PRO A 40 -21.68 -0.66 9.58
N THR A 41 -22.87 -1.05 10.05
CA THR A 41 -22.99 -1.78 11.32
C THR A 41 -22.14 -3.04 11.26
N ALA A 42 -21.27 -3.21 12.26
CA ALA A 42 -20.45 -4.39 12.36
C ALA A 42 -21.33 -5.62 12.62
N LEU A 43 -21.16 -6.66 11.82
CA LEU A 43 -21.75 -7.95 12.09
C LEU A 43 -20.91 -8.65 13.16
N ALA A 44 -21.52 -8.96 14.30
CA ALA A 44 -20.90 -9.77 15.34
C ALA A 44 -21.16 -11.27 15.06
N VAL A 45 -20.10 -12.07 15.07
CA VAL A 45 -20.17 -13.54 14.98
C VAL A 45 -19.54 -14.11 16.25
N GLY A 46 -20.32 -14.85 17.03
CA GLY A 46 -19.85 -15.49 18.27
C GLY A 46 -18.79 -16.56 18.03
N LYS A 47 -17.97 -16.89 19.05
CA LYS A 47 -16.88 -17.89 18.95
C LYS A 47 -17.30 -19.26 18.42
N SER A 48 -18.53 -19.67 18.71
CA SER A 48 -19.07 -20.97 18.31
C SER A 48 -20.11 -20.87 17.19
N GLU A 49 -20.33 -19.66 16.68
CA GLU A 49 -21.28 -19.40 15.60
C GLU A 49 -20.56 -19.44 14.25
N THR A 50 -21.31 -19.79 13.21
CA THR A 50 -20.83 -19.70 11.84
C THR A 50 -21.54 -18.55 11.15
N LEU A 51 -20.81 -17.86 10.28
CA LEU A 51 -21.40 -16.82 9.44
C LEU A 51 -22.47 -17.46 8.55
N SER A 52 -23.72 -17.01 8.67
CA SER A 52 -24.79 -17.57 7.85
C SER A 52 -24.57 -17.22 6.36
N PRO A 53 -25.10 -18.02 5.42
CA PRO A 53 -25.04 -17.68 4.01
C PRO A 53 -25.66 -16.31 3.68
N ALA A 54 -26.73 -15.94 4.39
CA ALA A 54 -27.39 -14.64 4.23
C ALA A 54 -26.50 -13.48 4.70
N ASP A 55 -25.84 -13.63 5.84
CA ASP A 55 -24.91 -12.62 6.35
C ASP A 55 -23.71 -12.43 5.43
N LEU A 56 -23.19 -13.55 4.90
CA LEU A 56 -22.09 -13.51 3.95
C LEU A 56 -22.46 -12.76 2.67
N GLU A 57 -23.64 -13.02 2.10
CA GLU A 57 -24.10 -12.27 0.93
C GLU A 57 -24.35 -10.79 1.24
N ALA A 58 -24.93 -10.46 2.40
CA ALA A 58 -25.09 -9.07 2.83
C ALA A 58 -23.74 -8.33 2.94
N ILE A 59 -22.72 -8.95 3.53
CA ILE A 59 -21.36 -8.39 3.60
C ILE A 59 -20.80 -8.19 2.19
N LYS A 60 -20.93 -9.18 1.30
CA LYS A 60 -20.45 -9.08 -0.09
C LYS A 60 -21.11 -7.93 -0.82
N ASP A 61 -22.42 -7.75 -0.66
CA ASP A 61 -23.16 -6.67 -1.30
C ASP A 61 -22.72 -5.29 -0.80
N GLN A 62 -22.49 -5.14 0.51
CA GLN A 62 -21.93 -3.90 1.07
C GLN A 62 -20.52 -3.60 0.54
N VAL A 63 -19.66 -4.62 0.44
CA VAL A 63 -18.33 -4.47 -0.15
C VAL A 63 -18.42 -4.08 -1.62
N ARG A 64 -19.31 -4.71 -2.41
CA ARG A 64 -19.54 -4.37 -3.82
C ARG A 64 -20.06 -2.94 -3.98
N ALA A 65 -20.98 -2.50 -3.14
CA ALA A 65 -21.49 -1.13 -3.13
C ALA A 65 -20.37 -0.13 -2.85
N GLY A 66 -19.57 -0.36 -1.81
CA GLY A 66 -18.41 0.47 -1.51
C GLY A 66 -17.39 0.50 -2.66
N MET A 67 -17.13 -0.64 -3.31
CA MET A 67 -16.25 -0.72 -4.48
C MET A 67 -16.75 0.11 -5.67
N HIS A 68 -18.07 0.21 -5.83
CA HIS A 68 -18.70 1.03 -6.86
C HIS A 68 -18.64 2.53 -6.51
N GLU A 69 -18.88 2.88 -5.24
CA GLU A 69 -18.84 4.25 -4.73
C GLU A 69 -17.42 4.80 -4.63
N ARG A 70 -16.40 3.97 -4.40
CA ARG A 70 -15.01 4.42 -4.23
C ARG A 70 -14.51 5.38 -5.33
N PRO A 71 -14.67 5.07 -6.63
CA PRO A 71 -14.21 5.97 -7.69
C PRO A 71 -15.13 7.17 -7.99
N HIS A 72 -16.44 7.13 -7.70
CA HIS A 72 -17.42 8.13 -8.18
C HIS A 72 -18.37 8.69 -7.11
N GLY A 73 -18.25 8.25 -5.87
CA GLY A 73 -19.14 8.60 -4.77
C GLY A 73 -18.72 9.89 -4.08
N ALA A 74 -19.26 10.07 -2.87
CA ALA A 74 -18.88 11.17 -1.98
C ALA A 74 -17.98 10.66 -0.83
N PRO A 75 -17.27 11.56 -0.13
CA PRO A 75 -16.68 11.23 1.16
C PRO A 75 -17.73 10.65 2.13
N PRO A 76 -17.33 9.74 3.05
CA PRO A 76 -15.95 9.36 3.35
C PRO A 76 -15.37 8.26 2.44
N ILE A 77 -16.19 7.66 1.56
CA ILE A 77 -15.80 6.51 0.74
C ILE A 77 -14.98 6.96 -0.48
N HIS A 78 -15.39 8.02 -1.17
CA HIS A 78 -14.58 8.62 -2.24
C HIS A 78 -13.53 9.55 -1.62
N ARG A 79 -12.34 8.99 -1.34
CA ARG A 79 -11.22 9.71 -0.74
C ARG A 79 -9.90 9.23 -1.34
N PRO A 80 -9.10 10.10 -1.97
CA PRO A 80 -7.74 9.77 -2.39
C PRO A 80 -6.87 9.55 -1.15
N ASP A 81 -6.69 8.28 -0.77
CA ASP A 81 -5.82 7.86 0.32
C ASP A 81 -4.77 6.85 -0.18
N GLU A 82 -3.83 6.54 0.71
CA GLU A 82 -2.71 5.64 0.42
C GLU A 82 -3.17 4.25 -0.05
N HIS A 83 -4.25 3.70 0.53
CA HIS A 83 -4.78 2.40 0.10
C HIS A 83 -5.32 2.43 -1.33
N TRP A 84 -5.89 3.56 -1.79
CA TRP A 84 -6.26 3.72 -3.20
C TRP A 84 -5.02 3.78 -4.08
N LEU A 85 -3.99 4.56 -3.73
CA LEU A 85 -2.72 4.58 -4.46
C LEU A 85 -2.12 3.16 -4.59
N GLN A 86 -2.03 2.42 -3.50
CA GLN A 86 -1.57 1.03 -3.50
C GLN A 86 -2.43 0.12 -4.39
N ALA A 87 -3.75 0.34 -4.45
CA ALA A 87 -4.64 -0.41 -5.33
C ALA A 87 -4.44 -0.07 -6.81
N VAL A 88 -4.14 1.21 -7.14
CA VAL A 88 -3.78 1.65 -8.49
C VAL A 88 -2.48 0.97 -8.91
N ILE A 89 -1.43 1.07 -8.09
CA ILE A 89 -0.14 0.44 -8.34
C ILE A 89 -0.28 -1.08 -8.46
N ARG A 90 -1.12 -1.73 -7.64
CA ARG A 90 -1.30 -3.19 -7.74
C ARG A 90 -1.93 -3.63 -9.06
N ARG A 91 -2.76 -2.78 -9.68
CA ARG A 91 -3.36 -3.06 -11.00
C ARG A 91 -2.36 -2.86 -12.12
N ASP A 92 -1.56 -1.82 -12.03
CA ASP A 92 -0.46 -1.56 -12.95
C ASP A 92 0.87 -1.38 -12.19
N PRO A 93 1.54 -2.49 -11.83
CA PRO A 93 2.76 -2.42 -11.02
C PRO A 93 3.95 -1.84 -11.80
N ARG A 94 3.83 -1.70 -13.12
CA ARG A 94 4.82 -1.01 -13.96
C ARG A 94 4.94 0.46 -13.57
N LEU A 95 3.90 1.05 -12.97
CA LEU A 95 3.95 2.39 -12.39
C LEU A 95 5.05 2.55 -11.34
N VAL A 96 5.52 1.47 -10.74
CA VAL A 96 6.62 1.49 -9.75
C VAL A 96 7.77 0.57 -10.15
N GLY A 97 7.89 0.24 -11.44
CA GLY A 97 8.95 -0.62 -11.96
C GLY A 97 8.87 -2.08 -11.48
N VAL A 98 7.69 -2.53 -11.02
CA VAL A 98 7.50 -3.91 -10.53
C VAL A 98 6.78 -4.77 -11.58
N GLU A 99 7.30 -5.96 -11.83
CA GLU A 99 6.68 -7.01 -12.62
C GLU A 99 5.74 -7.89 -11.78
N GLN A 100 4.91 -8.71 -12.44
CA GLN A 100 4.05 -9.66 -11.72
C GLN A 100 4.84 -10.93 -11.35
N PRO A 101 4.69 -11.46 -10.11
CA PRO A 101 3.69 -11.07 -9.12
C PRO A 101 4.11 -9.89 -8.23
N ALA A 102 3.27 -8.85 -8.19
CA ALA A 102 3.39 -7.77 -7.22
C ALA A 102 2.59 -8.15 -5.95
N LEU A 103 3.27 -8.35 -4.83
CA LEU A 103 2.68 -8.72 -3.54
C LEU A 103 2.30 -7.44 -2.79
N ARG A 104 1.01 -7.18 -2.61
CA ARG A 104 0.49 -6.00 -1.90
C ARG A 104 0.16 -6.36 -0.46
N GLU A 105 0.43 -5.43 0.47
CA GLU A 105 0.18 -5.60 1.91
C GLU A 105 0.77 -6.93 2.38
N LEU A 106 2.04 -7.18 2.07
CA LEU A 106 2.73 -8.41 2.45
C LEU A 106 2.87 -8.43 3.98
N PRO A 107 2.32 -9.43 4.68
CA PRO A 107 2.48 -9.54 6.13
C PRO A 107 3.96 -9.69 6.48
N ALA A 108 4.45 -8.83 7.36
CA ALA A 108 5.82 -8.83 7.84
C ALA A 108 5.81 -9.04 9.36
N TRP A 109 6.36 -10.17 9.82
CA TRP A 109 6.57 -10.40 11.24
C TRP A 109 7.89 -9.77 11.64
N ARG A 110 7.87 -8.87 12.64
CA ARG A 110 9.06 -8.11 13.08
C ARG A 110 8.96 -7.70 14.55
N PRO A 111 10.08 -7.42 15.23
CA PRO A 111 10.06 -6.96 16.62
C PRO A 111 9.20 -5.71 16.81
N THR A 112 8.50 -5.63 17.94
CA THR A 112 7.79 -4.41 18.37
C THR A 112 8.57 -3.73 19.50
N GLY A 113 8.62 -2.40 19.48
CA GLY A 113 9.60 -1.59 20.23
C GLY A 113 9.61 -1.68 21.77
N GLU A 114 8.77 -2.50 22.41
CA GLU A 114 8.68 -2.54 23.88
C GLU A 114 8.98 -3.90 24.53
N THR A 115 9.20 -4.99 23.79
CA THR A 115 9.48 -6.32 24.34
C THR A 115 10.17 -7.22 23.31
N SER A 116 10.65 -8.40 23.70
CA SER A 116 11.00 -9.50 22.78
C SER A 116 9.80 -10.08 22.03
N GLU A 117 8.67 -9.36 22.01
CA GLU A 117 7.47 -9.75 21.28
C GLU A 117 7.59 -9.32 19.83
N TRP A 118 7.11 -10.20 18.97
CA TRP A 118 7.00 -9.96 17.56
C TRP A 118 5.59 -9.50 17.24
N GLY A 119 5.50 -8.47 16.41
CA GLY A 119 4.23 -7.93 15.92
C GLY A 119 4.06 -8.15 14.42
N ARG A 120 2.81 -8.01 13.99
CA ARG A 120 2.45 -7.98 12.57
C ARG A 120 2.56 -6.56 12.03
N GLY A 121 3.45 -6.36 11.08
CA GLY A 121 3.43 -5.23 10.16
C GLY A 121 2.98 -5.65 8.76
N TYR A 122 2.94 -4.68 7.86
CA TYR A 122 2.70 -4.90 6.44
C TYR A 122 3.69 -4.05 5.62
N ILE A 123 4.25 -4.66 4.59
CA ILE A 123 4.96 -3.95 3.51
C ILE A 123 3.94 -3.66 2.43
N ASP A 124 3.86 -2.41 1.99
CA ASP A 124 2.81 -1.94 1.09
C ASP A 124 2.82 -2.70 -0.24
N LEU A 125 4.00 -2.83 -0.86
CA LEU A 125 4.20 -3.62 -2.06
C LEU A 125 5.63 -4.18 -2.13
N ILE A 126 5.78 -5.40 -2.62
CA ILE A 126 7.07 -5.99 -2.97
C ILE A 126 6.95 -6.82 -4.26
N GLY A 127 7.98 -6.80 -5.08
CA GLY A 127 8.05 -7.60 -6.30
C GLY A 127 9.45 -7.54 -6.92
N ILE A 128 9.57 -8.05 -8.15
CA ILE A 128 10.81 -7.96 -8.93
C ILE A 128 10.67 -6.88 -10.00
N ASP A 129 11.76 -6.28 -10.42
CA ASP A 129 11.79 -5.44 -11.62
C ASP A 129 12.17 -6.24 -12.89
N GLY A 130 12.32 -5.52 -14.01
CA GLY A 130 12.74 -6.12 -15.29
C GLY A 130 14.20 -6.57 -15.36
N HIS A 131 15.02 -6.23 -14.36
CA HIS A 131 16.38 -6.75 -14.19
C HIS A 131 16.41 -8.01 -13.31
N GLY A 132 15.32 -8.29 -12.59
CA GLY A 132 15.19 -9.41 -11.67
C GLY A 132 15.53 -9.05 -10.22
N ASP A 133 15.71 -7.77 -9.91
CA ASP A 133 16.01 -7.25 -8.58
C ASP A 133 14.74 -7.01 -7.77
N ILE A 134 14.84 -7.17 -6.44
CA ILE A 134 13.69 -7.03 -5.55
C ILE A 134 13.46 -5.56 -5.22
N ARG A 135 12.27 -5.07 -5.56
CA ARG A 135 11.80 -3.71 -5.24
C ARG A 135 10.91 -3.77 -4.00
N VAL A 136 11.34 -3.11 -2.93
CA VAL A 136 10.56 -2.94 -1.68
C VAL A 136 9.95 -1.55 -1.69
N VAL A 137 8.63 -1.48 -1.85
CA VAL A 137 7.92 -0.24 -2.07
C VAL A 137 7.19 0.18 -0.80
N GLY A 138 7.48 1.39 -0.33
CA GLY A 138 6.70 2.11 0.67
C GLY A 138 5.93 3.25 -0.01
N THR A 139 4.65 3.37 0.28
CA THR A 139 3.75 4.36 -0.34
C THR A 139 3.37 5.47 0.63
N LYS A 140 3.26 6.70 0.13
CA LYS A 140 2.60 7.84 0.81
C LYS A 140 1.85 8.71 -0.21
N ILE A 141 1.14 9.72 0.27
CA ILE A 141 0.40 10.70 -0.56
C ILE A 141 0.92 12.13 -0.33
N ALA A 142 0.55 13.05 -1.22
CA ALA A 142 1.16 14.38 -1.38
C ALA A 142 1.22 15.32 -0.16
N ASP A 143 0.39 15.21 0.88
CA ASP A 143 0.58 15.98 2.13
C ASP A 143 1.17 15.07 3.21
N ASN A 144 2.34 14.48 2.92
CA ASN A 144 2.97 13.55 3.85
C ASN A 144 3.82 14.29 4.88
N LYS A 145 3.24 14.50 6.06
CA LYS A 145 3.92 15.04 7.25
C LYS A 145 4.54 13.97 8.14
N ASP A 146 4.50 12.70 7.71
CA ASP A 146 5.08 11.59 8.44
C ASP A 146 6.60 11.72 8.50
N ALA A 147 7.11 12.01 9.70
CA ALA A 147 8.54 12.11 9.98
C ALA A 147 9.26 10.76 9.96
N LEU A 148 8.53 9.64 9.80
CA LEU A 148 9.10 8.29 9.81
C LEU A 148 9.16 7.66 8.42
N LEU A 149 8.81 8.37 7.33
CA LEU A 149 8.80 7.80 5.97
C LEU A 149 10.10 7.05 5.62
N VAL A 150 11.25 7.70 5.79
CA VAL A 150 12.55 7.10 5.45
C VAL A 150 12.87 5.95 6.40
N LEU A 151 12.59 6.11 7.69
CA LEU A 151 12.85 5.07 8.68
C LEU A 151 11.95 3.84 8.50
N GLN A 152 10.72 4.03 8.03
CA GLN A 152 9.81 2.95 7.66
C GLN A 152 10.33 2.17 6.45
N GLY A 153 10.86 2.87 5.43
CA GLY A 153 11.51 2.20 4.30
C GLY A 153 12.77 1.44 4.71
N LEU A 154 13.59 2.01 5.61
CA LEU A 154 14.74 1.32 6.19
C LEU A 154 14.34 0.05 6.95
N ASP A 155 13.28 0.13 7.76
CA ASP A 155 12.73 -1.05 8.45
C ASP A 155 12.26 -2.13 7.45
N TYR A 156 11.61 -1.73 6.35
CA TYR A 156 11.23 -2.67 5.28
C TYR A 156 12.44 -3.32 4.61
N TYR A 157 13.51 -2.55 4.38
CA TYR A 157 14.76 -3.04 3.79
C TYR A 157 15.45 -4.06 4.68
N VAL A 158 15.61 -3.74 5.97
CA VAL A 158 16.21 -4.65 6.96
C VAL A 158 15.39 -5.93 7.07
N TRP A 159 14.06 -5.82 7.07
CA TRP A 159 13.19 -6.99 7.03
C TRP A 159 13.40 -7.80 5.75
N ALA A 160 13.46 -7.16 4.57
CA ALA A 160 13.64 -7.86 3.30
C ALA A 160 14.99 -8.59 3.23
N LEU A 161 16.06 -8.00 3.77
CA LEU A 161 17.36 -8.66 3.92
C LEU A 161 17.27 -9.89 4.84
N ALA A 162 16.62 -9.76 6.00
CA ALA A 162 16.46 -10.87 6.94
C ALA A 162 15.62 -12.04 6.35
N TYR A 163 14.69 -11.75 5.44
CA TYR A 163 13.83 -12.72 4.77
C TYR A 163 14.24 -13.02 3.32
N ARG A 164 15.48 -12.68 2.94
CA ARG A 164 15.95 -12.70 1.55
C ARG A 164 15.65 -14.03 0.86
N ASP A 165 16.07 -15.16 1.42
CA ASP A 165 15.88 -16.48 0.78
C ASP A 165 14.40 -16.81 0.54
N VAL A 166 13.53 -16.43 1.48
CA VAL A 166 12.09 -16.62 1.36
C VAL A 166 11.53 -15.75 0.23
N LEU A 167 11.98 -14.50 0.13
CA LEU A 167 11.57 -13.58 -0.93
C LEU A 167 12.05 -14.05 -2.30
N LEU A 168 13.32 -14.47 -2.41
CA LEU A 168 13.90 -15.03 -3.62
C LEU A 168 13.07 -16.21 -4.14
N GLY A 169 12.81 -17.20 -3.28
CA GLY A 169 11.99 -18.36 -3.64
C GLY A 169 10.55 -18.00 -3.99
N ARG A 170 9.93 -17.08 -3.23
CA ARG A 170 8.52 -16.69 -3.44
C ARG A 170 8.31 -15.86 -4.70
N LEU A 171 9.27 -15.01 -5.05
CA LEU A 171 9.21 -14.15 -6.23
C LEU A 171 9.84 -14.81 -7.47
N GLY A 172 10.57 -15.92 -7.30
CA GLY A 172 11.35 -16.53 -8.38
C GLY A 172 12.54 -15.67 -8.81
N ALA A 173 13.06 -14.84 -7.91
CA ALA A 173 14.16 -13.93 -8.19
C ALA A 173 15.52 -14.66 -8.21
N SER A 174 16.50 -14.07 -8.88
CA SER A 174 17.87 -14.58 -8.91
C SER A 174 18.50 -14.57 -7.51
N THR A 175 19.33 -15.56 -7.17
CA THR A 175 20.10 -15.52 -5.90
C THR A 175 21.03 -14.31 -5.78
N LYS A 176 21.34 -13.68 -6.92
CA LYS A 176 22.14 -12.45 -7.03
C LYS A 176 21.30 -11.17 -7.08
N ALA A 177 19.97 -11.25 -6.99
CA ALA A 177 19.09 -10.09 -7.08
C ALA A 177 19.38 -9.07 -5.99
N ASP A 178 19.61 -7.81 -6.34
CA ASP A 178 19.74 -6.77 -5.34
C ASP A 178 18.37 -6.47 -4.70
N ILE A 179 18.38 -5.81 -3.53
CA ILE A 179 17.14 -5.35 -2.87
C ILE A 179 17.21 -3.83 -2.84
N GLU A 180 16.17 -3.14 -3.28
CA GLU A 180 16.13 -1.68 -3.32
C GLU A 180 14.86 -1.11 -2.69
N ILE A 181 15.01 0.04 -2.02
CA ILE A 181 13.88 0.76 -1.40
C ILE A 181 13.29 1.76 -2.39
N HIS A 182 11.97 1.73 -2.55
CA HIS A 182 11.22 2.69 -3.37
C HIS A 182 10.24 3.47 -2.50
N TYR A 183 10.55 4.74 -2.28
CA TYR A 183 9.63 5.69 -1.67
C TYR A 183 8.70 6.25 -2.74
N VAL A 184 7.53 5.65 -2.86
CA VAL A 184 6.54 5.99 -3.88
C VAL A 184 5.52 6.98 -3.33
N ILE A 185 5.46 8.17 -3.90
CA ILE A 185 4.59 9.25 -3.42
C ILE A 185 3.56 9.60 -4.49
N GLY A 186 2.28 9.44 -4.16
CA GLY A 186 1.19 9.90 -5.02
C GLY A 186 1.06 11.42 -4.94
N SER A 187 1.17 12.10 -6.08
CA SER A 187 1.01 13.56 -6.17
C SER A 187 -0.43 14.00 -5.90
N ASP A 188 -0.63 15.27 -5.59
CA ASP A 188 -1.96 15.86 -5.59
C ASP A 188 -2.45 16.12 -7.03
N GLN A 189 -3.62 16.74 -7.15
CA GLN A 189 -4.24 17.09 -8.44
C GLN A 189 -3.43 18.11 -9.25
N ASN A 190 -2.55 18.87 -8.59
CA ASN A 190 -1.65 19.83 -9.25
C ASN A 190 -0.28 19.20 -9.58
N GLY A 191 -0.13 17.89 -9.37
CA GLY A 191 1.15 17.20 -9.54
C GLY A 191 2.18 17.53 -8.46
N SER A 192 1.76 18.12 -7.34
CA SER A 192 2.64 18.55 -6.26
C SER A 192 2.75 17.49 -5.17
N VAL A 193 3.91 17.46 -4.50
CA VAL A 193 4.22 16.57 -3.38
C VAL A 193 4.91 17.40 -2.31
N THR A 194 4.38 17.35 -1.09
CA THR A 194 4.98 17.92 0.12
C THR A 194 5.43 16.77 1.03
N LEU A 195 6.71 16.77 1.38
CA LEU A 195 7.31 15.78 2.28
C LEU A 195 7.63 16.42 3.63
N SER A 196 7.84 15.58 4.63
CA SER A 196 8.29 16.00 5.95
C SER A 196 9.62 16.75 5.84
N PRO A 197 9.84 17.83 6.62
CA PRO A 197 11.12 18.55 6.61
C PRO A 197 12.31 17.66 7.00
N TYR A 198 12.07 16.53 7.65
CA TYR A 198 13.11 15.55 8.03
C TYR A 198 13.47 14.57 6.90
N THR A 199 12.67 14.48 5.83
CA THR A 199 12.85 13.45 4.80
C THR A 199 14.22 13.55 4.12
N ALA A 200 14.66 14.76 3.77
CA ALA A 200 15.95 14.97 3.13
C ALA A 200 17.12 14.54 4.03
N SER A 201 17.17 15.01 5.27
CA SER A 201 18.25 14.70 6.20
C SER A 201 18.27 13.21 6.57
N GLN A 202 17.12 12.58 6.73
CA GLN A 202 17.03 11.14 6.97
C GLN A 202 17.53 10.32 5.76
N ALA A 203 17.10 10.65 4.54
CA ALA A 203 17.48 9.90 3.34
C ALA A 203 18.99 10.04 3.05
N LEU A 204 19.54 11.25 3.20
CA LEU A 204 20.97 11.51 3.07
C LEU A 204 21.78 10.86 4.20
N GLY A 205 21.19 10.69 5.37
CA GLY A 205 21.79 10.00 6.52
C GLY A 205 21.81 8.47 6.42
N LEU A 206 21.13 7.87 5.43
CA LEU A 206 21.23 6.44 5.17
C LEU A 206 22.63 6.08 4.69
N ASN A 207 23.13 4.91 5.13
CA ASN A 207 24.40 4.35 4.67
C ASN A 207 24.41 4.24 3.14
N GLU A 208 25.58 4.47 2.52
CA GLU A 208 25.73 4.49 1.06
C GLU A 208 25.42 3.17 0.37
N GLU A 209 25.55 2.07 1.10
CA GLU A 209 25.25 0.72 0.63
C GLU A 209 23.76 0.39 0.62
N ILE A 210 22.89 1.28 1.12
CA ILE A 210 21.44 1.09 1.10
C ILE A 210 20.88 1.75 -0.17
N PRO A 211 20.55 0.97 -1.22
CA PRO A 211 20.01 1.55 -2.45
C PRO A 211 18.57 2.01 -2.23
N TRP A 212 18.30 3.27 -2.55
CA TRP A 212 16.97 3.84 -2.44
C TRP A 212 16.65 4.83 -3.56
N HIS A 213 15.37 4.87 -3.91
CA HIS A 213 14.80 5.77 -4.90
C HIS A 213 13.57 6.48 -4.34
N PHE A 214 13.38 7.73 -4.76
CA PHE A 214 12.06 8.35 -4.74
C PHE A 214 11.38 8.18 -6.09
N GLN A 215 10.07 8.00 -6.06
CA GLN A 215 9.26 7.89 -7.26
C GLN A 215 7.95 8.62 -7.06
N HIS A 216 7.57 9.45 -8.02
CA HIS A 216 6.29 10.14 -8.00
C HIS A 216 5.29 9.42 -8.88
N VAL A 217 4.05 9.29 -8.41
CA VAL A 217 2.93 8.81 -9.21
C VAL A 217 1.95 9.96 -9.36
N TYR A 218 1.68 10.34 -10.60
CA TYR A 218 0.77 11.42 -10.97
C TYR A 218 -0.56 10.87 -11.43
N ASP A 219 -1.59 11.71 -11.38
CA ASP A 219 -2.89 11.44 -12.00
C ASP A 219 -3.57 10.13 -11.51
N TRP A 220 -3.16 9.63 -10.35
CA TRP A 220 -3.55 8.31 -9.82
C TRP A 220 -4.95 8.26 -9.22
N CYS A 221 -5.52 9.42 -8.88
CA CYS A 221 -6.86 9.56 -8.32
C CYS A 221 -7.94 9.90 -9.36
N GLY A 222 -7.56 9.96 -10.64
CA GLY A 222 -8.49 10.21 -11.75
C GLY A 222 -9.48 9.07 -12.00
N ASP A 223 -10.51 9.34 -12.79
CA ASP A 223 -11.43 8.32 -13.27
C ASP A 223 -10.65 7.27 -14.10
N PRO A 224 -10.66 5.97 -13.72
CA PRO A 224 -9.98 4.92 -14.47
C PRO A 224 -10.47 4.76 -15.93
N SER A 225 -11.62 5.33 -16.27
CA SER A 225 -12.22 5.33 -17.61
C SER A 225 -12.00 6.63 -18.40
N GLY A 226 -11.39 7.64 -17.77
CA GLY A 226 -11.02 8.90 -18.44
C GLY A 226 -9.72 8.78 -19.25
N ASP A 227 -9.45 9.83 -20.03
CA ASP A 227 -8.24 9.91 -20.89
C ASP A 227 -6.94 10.13 -20.08
N GLN A 228 -7.06 10.58 -18.83
CA GLN A 228 -5.92 10.87 -17.97
C GLN A 228 -5.48 9.61 -17.22
N GLN A 229 -4.43 8.96 -17.72
CA GLN A 229 -3.88 7.75 -17.11
C GLN A 229 -2.83 8.09 -16.05
N ALA A 230 -2.82 7.30 -14.98
CA ALA A 230 -1.76 7.36 -13.99
C ALA A 230 -0.40 7.15 -14.67
N ARG A 231 0.57 7.97 -14.30
CA ARG A 231 1.94 7.92 -14.80
C ARG A 231 2.91 8.07 -13.64
N SER A 232 4.17 7.72 -13.85
CA SER A 232 5.17 7.88 -12.80
C SER A 232 6.50 8.38 -13.31
N GLU A 233 7.26 8.96 -12.39
CA GLU A 233 8.63 9.43 -12.60
C GLU A 233 9.50 8.86 -11.50
N LEU A 234 10.45 8.01 -11.89
CA LEU A 234 11.46 7.46 -11.00
C LEU A 234 12.65 8.43 -10.96
N LEU A 235 13.03 8.89 -9.78
CA LEU A 235 14.23 9.71 -9.62
C LEU A 235 15.48 8.82 -9.62
N PRO A 236 16.65 9.38 -9.99
CA PRO A 236 17.89 8.63 -9.94
C PRO A 236 18.20 8.09 -8.54
N LEU A 237 19.04 7.06 -8.49
CA LEU A 237 19.47 6.43 -7.24
C LEU A 237 19.97 7.50 -6.26
N ARG A 238 19.49 7.41 -5.01
CA ARG A 238 19.85 8.31 -3.92
C ARG A 238 19.63 9.80 -4.22
N SER A 239 18.66 10.11 -5.07
CA SER A 239 18.26 11.49 -5.39
C SER A 239 16.97 11.89 -4.71
N LEU A 240 16.95 13.11 -4.17
CA LEU A 240 15.77 13.69 -3.53
C LEU A 240 14.83 14.33 -4.56
N PRO A 241 13.51 14.36 -4.31
CA PRO A 241 12.59 15.20 -5.05
C PRO A 241 13.01 16.68 -5.03
N THR A 242 12.90 17.35 -6.17
CA THR A 242 13.04 18.80 -6.25
C THR A 242 11.85 19.45 -5.56
N TYR A 243 12.06 19.84 -4.31
CA TYR A 243 11.13 20.61 -3.49
C TYR A 243 11.91 21.80 -2.91
N PRO A 244 11.29 22.95 -2.62
CA PRO A 244 11.92 23.96 -1.78
C PRO A 244 12.10 23.37 -0.38
N TRP A 245 13.21 22.69 -0.16
CA TRP A 245 13.66 22.27 1.16
C TRP A 245 14.01 23.55 1.93
N PRO A 246 13.47 23.78 3.14
CA PRO A 246 13.92 24.89 3.97
C PRO A 246 15.44 24.82 4.08
N ALA A 247 16.14 25.91 3.80
CA ALA A 247 17.61 25.98 3.68
C ALA A 247 18.39 25.70 4.99
N ALA A 248 17.75 25.13 6.01
CA ALA A 248 18.22 25.10 7.38
C ALA A 248 18.15 23.70 8.00
N TYR A 249 18.68 22.66 7.33
CA TYR A 249 18.90 21.33 7.94
C TYR A 249 20.10 20.59 7.32
N CYS A 250 21.18 21.33 6.99
CA CYS A 250 22.50 20.74 6.73
C CYS A 250 23.38 20.92 7.97
#